data_AF-A8MGT0-F1
#
_entry.id   AF-A8MGT0-F1
#
_cell.length_a   1.000
_cell.length_b   1.000
_cell.length_c   1.000
_cell.angle_alpha   90.00
_cell.angle_beta   90.00
_cell.angle_gamma   90.00
#
_symmetry.space_group_name_H-M   'P 1'
#
loop_
_entity.id
_entity.type
_entity.pdbx_description
1 polymer ?
#
loop_
_entity_poly.entity_id
_entity_poly.type
_entity_poly.pdbx_seq_one_letter_code
_entity_poly.pdbx_strand_id
1 'polypeptide(L)'
;MPTIVCITLFLIMYFFLRDDNKDISYEQPECIACSGCGEKVSITYDYCPNCKEKLKEECNHCKKMININWRYCPYCGTTKENR
;
A
#
# COMPACT_ATOMS: atom_id res chain seq x y z
N MET A 1 -23.19 -38.28 30.27
CA MET A 1 -22.92 -36.91 29.77
C MET A 1 -21.42 -36.59 29.51
N PRO A 2 -20.58 -37.50 28.97
CA PRO A 2 -19.19 -37.17 28.60
C PRO A 2 -19.05 -36.69 27.15
N THR A 3 -19.96 -37.12 26.27
CA THR A 3 -19.93 -36.81 24.83
C THR A 3 -20.16 -35.33 24.56
N ILE A 4 -21.08 -34.69 25.30
CA ILE A 4 -21.33 -33.25 25.19
C ILE A 4 -20.08 -32.46 25.57
N VAL A 5 -19.39 -32.85 26.65
CA VAL A 5 -18.14 -32.20 27.09
C VAL A 5 -17.06 -32.34 26.02
N CYS A 6 -16.88 -33.55 25.46
CA CYS A 6 -15.93 -33.76 24.37
C CYS A 6 -16.28 -32.92 23.14
N ILE A 7 -17.55 -32.88 22.72
CA ILE A 7 -17.99 -32.08 21.57
C ILE A 7 -17.70 -30.60 21.82
N THR A 8 -18.01 -30.08 23.01
CA THR A 8 -17.72 -28.69 23.35
C THR A 8 -16.22 -28.40 23.36
N LEU A 9 -15.38 -29.28 23.90
CA LEU A 9 -13.93 -29.12 23.91
C LEU A 9 -13.32 -29.17 22.51
N PHE A 10 -13.81 -30.07 21.65
CA PHE A 10 -13.40 -30.15 20.25
C PHE A 10 -13.80 -28.90 19.46
N LEU A 11 -15.01 -28.38 19.67
CA LEU A 11 -15.46 -27.15 19.03
C LEU A 11 -14.65 -25.94 19.51
N ILE A 12 -14.40 -25.84 20.81
CA ILE A 12 -13.57 -24.77 21.40
C ILE A 12 -12.14 -24.85 20.83
N MET A 13 -11.52 -26.04 20.83
CA MET A 13 -10.20 -26.25 20.25
C MET A 13 -10.18 -25.92 18.75
N TYR A 14 -11.21 -26.32 18.01
CA TYR A 14 -11.35 -26.00 16.59
C TYR A 14 -11.47 -24.49 16.36
N PHE A 15 -12.25 -23.77 17.17
CA PHE A 15 -12.36 -22.31 17.09
C PHE A 15 -11.05 -21.61 17.42
N PHE A 16 -10.33 -22.05 18.46
CA PHE A 16 -9.01 -21.52 18.80
C PHE A 16 -7.94 -21.82 17.73
N LEU A 17 -8.00 -22.98 17.07
CA LEU A 17 -7.12 -23.33 15.95
C LEU A 17 -7.54 -22.65 14.64
N ARG A 18 -8.77 -22.15 14.55
CA ARG A 18 -9.31 -21.44 13.37
C ARG A 18 -9.11 -19.93 13.46
N ASP A 19 -8.75 -19.40 14.62
CA ASP A 19 -8.39 -17.99 14.80
C ASP A 19 -6.98 -17.72 14.22
N ASP A 20 -6.77 -18.12 12.97
CA ASP A 20 -5.91 -17.34 12.09
C ASP A 20 -6.62 -16.01 11.95
N ASN A 21 -6.27 -15.08 12.84
CA ASN A 21 -6.52 -13.66 12.69
C ASN A 21 -5.97 -13.30 11.30
N LYS A 22 -6.85 -13.36 10.30
CA LYS A 22 -6.52 -12.92 8.97
C LYS A 22 -6.43 -11.42 9.10
N ASP A 23 -5.24 -10.95 9.44
CA ASP A 23 -4.77 -9.60 9.17
C ASP A 23 -4.96 -9.39 7.67
N ILE A 24 -6.20 -9.06 7.29
CA ILE A 24 -6.51 -8.49 6.01
C ILE A 24 -5.88 -7.11 6.11
N SER A 25 -4.62 -7.03 5.70
CA SER A 25 -3.98 -5.78 5.38
C SER A 25 -4.79 -5.21 4.22
N TYR A 26 -5.82 -4.43 4.56
CA TYR A 26 -6.57 -3.65 3.60
C TYR A 26 -5.56 -2.66 3.03
N GLU A 27 -4.95 -3.02 1.90
CA GLU A 27 -4.00 -2.19 1.18
C GLU A 27 -4.75 -0.95 0.72
N GLN A 28 -4.81 0.05 1.59
CA GLN A 28 -5.38 1.34 1.28
C GLN A 28 -4.63 1.83 0.04
N PRO A 29 -5.31 2.11 -1.08
CA PRO A 29 -4.62 2.58 -2.26
C PRO A 29 -3.87 3.86 -1.88
N GLU A 30 -2.53 3.80 -1.92
CA GLU A 30 -1.69 4.93 -1.56
C GLU A 30 -2.05 6.11 -2.49
N CYS A 31 -2.46 7.22 -1.88
CA CYS A 31 -2.83 8.44 -2.59
C CYS A 31 -1.75 9.51 -2.37
N ILE A 32 -1.47 10.26 -3.43
CA ILE A 32 -0.58 11.43 -3.38
C ILE A 32 -1.34 12.69 -3.78
N ALA A 33 -0.90 13.84 -3.28
CA ALA A 33 -1.41 15.13 -3.73
C ALA A 33 -0.75 15.52 -5.05
N CYS A 34 -1.54 15.96 -6.02
CA CYS A 34 -1.00 16.52 -7.25
C CYS A 34 -0.27 17.84 -6.97
N SER A 35 0.96 18.00 -7.47
CA SER A 35 1.74 19.23 -7.33
C SER A 35 1.16 20.42 -8.14
N GLY A 36 0.38 20.15 -9.19
CA GLY A 36 -0.24 21.17 -10.03
C GLY A 36 -1.56 21.73 -9.48
N CYS A 37 -2.47 20.86 -9.02
CA CYS A 37 -3.80 21.27 -8.56
C CYS A 37 -4.16 20.89 -7.12
N GLY A 38 -3.33 20.11 -6.42
CA GLY A 38 -3.57 19.67 -5.05
C GLY A 38 -4.53 18.48 -4.89
N GLU A 39 -5.15 18.00 -5.98
CA GLU A 39 -6.09 16.88 -5.95
C GLU A 39 -5.44 15.58 -5.42
N LYS A 40 -6.18 14.80 -4.63
CA LYS A 40 -5.73 13.49 -4.16
C LYS A 40 -5.93 12.45 -5.26
N VAL A 41 -4.83 11.91 -5.75
CA VAL A 41 -4.78 10.98 -6.88
C VAL A 41 -4.06 9.70 -6.47
N SER A 42 -4.47 8.57 -7.03
CA SER A 42 -3.81 7.29 -6.75
C SER A 42 -2.35 7.32 -7.23
N ILE A 43 -1.45 6.75 -6.44
CA ILE A 43 -0.02 6.64 -6.77
C ILE A 43 0.23 5.84 -8.05
N THR A 44 -0.74 5.04 -8.50
CA THR A 44 -0.62 4.25 -9.74
C THR A 44 -0.74 5.09 -11.01
N TYR A 45 -1.22 6.34 -10.93
CA TYR A 45 -1.42 7.20 -12.09
C TYR A 45 -0.11 7.88 -12.52
N ASP A 46 0.14 7.94 -13.83
CA ASP A 46 1.30 8.64 -14.37
C ASP A 46 1.02 10.14 -14.59
N TYR A 47 -0.25 10.49 -14.83
CA TYR A 47 -0.74 11.86 -15.03
C TYR A 47 -1.97 12.13 -14.17
N CYS A 48 -2.11 13.37 -13.70
CA CYS A 48 -3.28 13.80 -12.96
C CYS A 48 -4.52 13.82 -13.88
N PRO A 49 -5.63 13.15 -13.53
CA PRO A 49 -6.85 13.20 -14.33
C PRO A 49 -7.54 14.57 -14.31
N ASN A 50 -7.25 15.41 -13.31
CA ASN A 50 -7.84 16.74 -13.16
C ASN A 50 -7.10 17.80 -14.00
N CYS A 51 -5.77 17.90 -13.85
CA CYS A 51 -4.98 18.97 -14.48
C CYS A 51 -3.95 18.48 -15.53
N LYS A 52 -3.82 17.17 -15.75
CA LYS A 52 -2.85 16.54 -16.67
C LYS A 52 -1.37 16.72 -16.28
N GLU A 53 -1.08 17.21 -15.07
CA GLU A 53 0.28 17.29 -14.52
C GLU A 53 0.90 15.90 -14.38
N LYS A 54 2.22 15.79 -14.59
CA LYS A 54 2.94 14.52 -14.49
C LYS A 54 3.16 14.16 -13.02
N LEU A 55 2.74 12.96 -12.61
CA LEU A 55 2.80 12.50 -11.21
C LEU A 55 3.98 11.58 -10.92
N LYS A 56 4.50 10.92 -11.95
CA LYS A 56 5.69 10.05 -11.85
C LYS A 56 6.77 10.52 -12.80
N GLU A 57 8.01 10.30 -12.40
CA GLU A 57 9.17 10.57 -13.21
C GLU A 57 10.19 9.46 -13.09
N GLU A 58 11.13 9.45 -14.01
CA GLU A 58 12.19 8.47 -14.00
C GLU A 58 13.33 8.92 -13.08
N CYS A 59 13.78 8.04 -12.19
CA CYS A 59 14.95 8.29 -11.38
C CYS A 59 16.18 8.44 -12.27
N ASN A 60 16.89 9.57 -12.14
CA ASN A 60 18.10 9.87 -12.92
C ASN A 60 19.21 8.82 -12.76
N HIS A 61 19.27 8.14 -11.62
CA HIS A 61 20.30 7.15 -11.31
C HIS A 61 19.93 5.74 -11.77
N CYS A 62 18.78 5.21 -11.33
CA CYS A 62 18.41 3.80 -11.59
C CYS A 62 17.35 3.62 -12.68
N LYS A 63 16.88 4.71 -13.31
CA LYS A 63 15.94 4.68 -14.44
C LYS A 63 14.58 4.02 -14.14
N LYS A 64 14.23 3.90 -12.85
CA LYS A 64 12.91 3.41 -12.41
C LYS A 64 11.93 4.57 -12.26
N MET A 65 10.66 4.32 -12.58
CA MET A 65 9.57 5.26 -12.32
C MET A 65 9.35 5.42 -10.82
N ILE A 66 9.42 6.65 -10.33
CA ILE A 66 9.21 7.06 -8.94
C ILE A 66 8.20 8.20 -8.89
N ASN A 67 7.59 8.40 -7.72
CA ASN A 67 6.67 9.51 -7.51
C ASN A 67 7.41 10.86 -7.51
N ILE A 68 6.82 11.86 -8.16
CA ILE A 68 7.41 13.21 -8.23
C ILE A 68 7.56 13.88 -6.86
N ASN A 69 6.71 13.52 -5.89
CA ASN A 69 6.69 14.09 -4.55
C ASN A 69 7.66 13.38 -3.58
N TRP A 70 8.31 12.29 -4.01
CA TRP A 70 9.28 11.60 -3.16
C TRP A 70 10.63 12.31 -3.16
N ARG A 71 11.20 12.50 -1.96
CA ARG A 71 12.51 13.15 -1.79
C ARG A 71 13.69 12.24 -2.18
N TYR A 72 13.49 10.92 -2.12
CA TYR A 72 14.49 9.91 -2.41
C TYR A 72 13.88 8.78 -3.22
N CYS A 73 14.71 8.12 -4.03
CA CYS A 73 14.32 6.93 -4.76
C CYS A 73 14.32 5.71 -3.81
N PRO A 74 13.19 5.00 -3.61
CA PRO A 74 13.17 3.81 -2.74
C PRO A 74 13.91 2.62 -3.34
N TYR A 75 14.22 2.66 -4.63
CA TYR A 75 14.91 1.56 -5.31
C TYR A 75 16.43 1.67 -5.25
N CYS A 76 17.00 2.88 -5.24
CA CYS A 76 18.45 3.07 -5.22
C CYS A 76 18.96 4.01 -4.11
N GLY A 77 18.07 4.60 -3.32
CA GLY A 77 18.43 5.51 -2.22
C GLY A 77 18.91 6.90 -2.68
N THR A 78 19.08 7.14 -3.97
CA THR A 78 19.54 8.44 -4.49
C THR A 78 18.49 9.52 -4.22
N THR A 79 18.93 10.67 -3.72
CA THR A 79 18.08 11.86 -3.57
C THR A 79 17.69 12.38 -4.93
N LYS A 80 16.47 12.91 -5.01
CA LYS A 80 16.01 13.64 -6.18
C LYS A 80 16.65 15.04 -6.16
N GLU A 81 17.93 15.13 -6.50
CA GLU A 81 18.62 16.41 -6.65
C GLU A 81 18.17 17.08 -7.96
N ASN A 82 17.88 18.38 -7.91
CA ASN A 82 17.38 19.29 -8.94
C ASN A 82 15.86 19.28 -9.24
N ARG A 83 15.13 20.18 -8.55
CA ARG A 83 14.69 21.43 -9.17
C ARG A 83 14.63 22.56 -8.14
#